data_AF-A0A6J7P4K8-F1
#
_entry.id   AF-A0A6J7P4K8-F1
#
_cell.length_a   1.000
_cell.length_b   1.000
_cell.length_c   1.000
_cell.angle_alpha   90.00
_cell.angle_beta   90.00
_cell.angle_gamma   90.00
#
_symmetry.space_group_name_H-M   'P 1'
#
loop_
_entity.id
_entity.type
_entity.pdbx_description
1 polymer ?
#
loop_
_entity_poly.entity_id
_entity_poly.type
_entity_poly.pdbx_seq_one_letter_code
_entity_poly.pdbx_strand_id
1 'polypeptide(L)'
;MVADSRSLDSAHLWHVTLTVAGAPVSEIEIRAALERLGHEHPFLLSGRFAVDRAEVRYWEEATDVGEAVTMSVQLWDEHLESAQLPAWQAVGVEVISQDTFHRRGRFHNEQPGPLAAGRLLPF
;
A
#
# COMPACT_ATOMS: atom_id res chain seq x y z
N MET A 1 9.80 33.97 -25.48
CA MET A 1 10.16 32.62 -24.98
C MET A 1 10.22 32.72 -23.48
N VAL A 2 9.06 32.66 -22.83
CA VAL A 2 8.96 32.67 -21.36
C VAL A 2 8.99 31.20 -20.96
N ALA A 3 10.08 30.79 -20.29
CA ALA A 3 10.19 29.46 -19.74
C ALA A 3 9.10 29.29 -18.69
N ASP A 4 8.13 28.44 -19.01
CA ASP A 4 7.11 27.92 -18.11
C ASP A 4 7.84 27.18 -17.00
N SER A 5 8.08 27.87 -15.89
CA SER A 5 8.60 27.29 -14.67
C SER A 5 7.44 26.61 -13.95
N ARG A 6 6.94 25.53 -14.54
CA ARG A 6 6.28 24.50 -13.74
C ARG A 6 7.36 24.01 -12.79
N SER A 7 7.20 24.34 -11.52
CA SER A 7 7.91 23.73 -10.41
C SER A 7 8.11 22.25 -10.74
N LEU A 8 9.36 21.80 -10.74
CA LEU A 8 9.64 20.37 -10.76
C LEU A 8 9.19 19.85 -9.39
N ASP A 9 7.89 19.59 -9.28
CA ASP A 9 7.26 18.90 -8.17
C ASP A 9 8.02 17.59 -7.99
N SER A 10 8.94 17.62 -7.03
CA SER A 10 9.86 16.53 -6.80
C SER A 10 9.05 15.48 -6.08
N ALA A 11 8.65 14.44 -6.81
CA ALA A 11 7.82 13.38 -6.25
C ALA A 11 8.40 12.90 -4.91
N HIS A 12 7.52 12.81 -3.92
CA HIS A 12 7.85 12.43 -2.56
C HIS A 12 7.45 10.98 -2.33
N LEU A 13 8.22 10.27 -1.50
CA LEU A 13 7.86 8.93 -1.05
C LEU A 13 6.92 9.02 0.17
N TRP A 14 5.76 8.42 0.03
CA TRP A 14 4.71 8.32 1.04
C TRP A 14 4.55 6.89 1.50
N HIS A 15 4.52 6.64 2.81
CA HIS A 15 4.17 5.33 3.31
C HIS A 15 2.65 5.23 3.35
N VAL A 16 2.11 4.23 2.66
CA VAL A 16 0.69 3.94 2.58
C VAL A 16 0.35 2.70 3.38
N THR A 17 -0.75 2.75 4.12
CA THR A 17 -1.45 1.58 4.65
C THR A 17 -2.88 1.60 4.13
N LEU A 18 -3.20 0.68 3.21
CA LEU A 18 -4.53 0.50 2.65
C LEU A 18 -5.20 -0.68 3.35
N THR A 19 -6.38 -0.45 3.92
CA THR A 19 -7.25 -1.49 4.46
C THR A 19 -8.44 -1.69 3.53
N VAL A 20 -8.65 -2.94 3.11
CA VAL A 20 -9.80 -3.36 2.30
C VAL A 20 -10.62 -4.41 3.03
N ALA A 21 -11.92 -4.46 2.76
CA ALA A 21 -12.81 -5.48 3.30
C ALA A 21 -13.97 -5.79 2.35
N GLY A 22 -14.57 -6.96 2.52
CA GLY A 22 -15.75 -7.35 1.77
C GLY A 22 -16.22 -8.76 2.08
N ALA A 23 -16.85 -9.43 1.10
CA ALA A 23 -17.39 -10.78 1.28
C ALA A 23 -16.28 -11.79 1.60
N PRO A 24 -16.50 -12.74 2.53
CA PRO A 24 -15.46 -13.71 2.88
C PRO A 24 -15.01 -14.57 1.69
N VAL A 25 -13.71 -14.80 1.57
CA VAL A 25 -13.05 -15.71 0.63
C VAL A 25 -12.16 -16.70 1.37
N SER A 26 -11.69 -17.74 0.70
CA SER A 26 -10.79 -18.69 1.37
C SER A 26 -9.43 -18.05 1.66
N GLU A 27 -8.79 -18.45 2.77
CA GLU A 27 -7.45 -17.96 3.12
C GLU A 27 -6.39 -18.25 2.04
N ILE A 28 -6.55 -19.36 1.32
CA ILE A 28 -5.63 -19.76 0.24
C ILE A 28 -5.76 -18.81 -0.95
N GLU A 29 -6.99 -18.47 -1.34
CA GLU A 29 -7.26 -17.54 -2.45
C GLU A 29 -6.71 -16.15 -2.15
N ILE A 30 -7.02 -15.58 -0.99
CA ILE A 30 -6.54 -14.23 -0.64
C ILE A 30 -5.02 -14.20 -0.48
N ARG A 31 -4.40 -15.23 0.09
CA ARG A 31 -2.94 -15.33 0.17
C ARG A 31 -2.31 -15.28 -1.22
N ALA A 32 -2.78 -16.15 -2.12
CA ALA A 32 -2.24 -16.22 -3.49
C ALA A 32 -2.47 -14.91 -4.27
N ALA A 33 -3.61 -14.24 -4.05
CA ALA A 33 -3.91 -12.96 -4.68
C ALA A 33 -2.99 -11.84 -4.19
N LEU A 34 -2.77 -11.76 -2.88
CA LEU A 34 -1.82 -10.80 -2.30
C LEU A 34 -0.37 -11.09 -2.70
N GLU A 35 0.01 -12.36 -2.91
CA GLU A 35 1.31 -12.71 -3.46
C GLU A 35 1.47 -12.17 -4.87
N ARG A 36 0.47 -12.35 -5.75
CA ARG A 36 0.48 -11.78 -7.11
C ARG A 36 0.53 -10.26 -7.10
N LEU A 37 -0.28 -9.61 -6.28
CA LEU A 37 -0.24 -8.16 -6.10
C LEU A 37 1.16 -7.68 -5.71
N GLY A 38 1.85 -8.38 -4.81
CA GLY A 38 3.23 -8.06 -4.44
C GLY A 38 4.26 -8.22 -5.57
N HIS A 39 3.99 -9.07 -6.57
CA HIS A 39 4.82 -9.17 -7.78
C HIS A 39 4.51 -8.05 -8.78
N GLU A 40 3.24 -7.67 -8.90
CA GLU A 40 2.76 -6.65 -9.85
C GLU A 40 3.03 -5.21 -9.36
N HIS A 41 3.09 -5.01 -8.05
CA HIS A 41 3.38 -3.73 -7.42
C HIS A 41 4.70 -3.78 -6.62
N PRO A 42 5.85 -3.55 -7.28
CA PRO A 42 7.14 -3.42 -6.61
C PRO A 42 7.05 -2.39 -5.46
N PHE A 43 7.83 -2.56 -4.39
CA PHE A 43 7.77 -1.77 -3.14
C PHE A 43 6.64 -2.09 -2.17
N LEU A 44 5.88 -3.17 -2.39
CA LEU A 44 5.01 -3.74 -1.35
C LEU A 44 5.87 -4.25 -0.17
N LEU A 45 5.76 -3.57 0.97
CA LEU A 45 6.56 -3.83 2.15
C LEU A 45 6.04 -5.06 2.91
N SER A 46 4.73 -5.12 3.14
CA SER A 46 4.10 -6.19 3.92
C SER A 46 2.59 -6.16 3.75
N GLY A 47 1.92 -7.26 4.12
CA GLY A 47 0.46 -7.28 4.21
C GLY A 47 -0.04 -8.18 5.34
N ARG A 48 -1.21 -7.85 5.88
CA ARG A 48 -1.97 -8.71 6.80
C ARG A 48 -3.30 -9.06 6.17
N PHE A 49 -3.80 -10.27 6.40
CA PHE A 49 -5.08 -10.66 5.82
C PHE A 49 -5.87 -11.61 6.71
N ALA A 50 -7.18 -11.58 6.52
CA ALA A 50 -8.17 -12.48 7.08
C ALA A 50 -9.12 -12.87 5.93
N VAL A 51 -10.07 -13.75 6.22
CA VAL A 51 -11.02 -14.24 5.22
C VAL A 51 -11.89 -13.12 4.62
N ASP A 52 -12.06 -11.98 5.28
CA ASP A 52 -12.96 -10.89 4.88
C ASP A 52 -12.27 -9.52 4.77
N ARG A 53 -10.95 -9.47 4.96
CA ARG A 53 -10.19 -8.21 4.96
C ARG A 53 -8.71 -8.40 4.67
N ALA A 54 -8.08 -7.34 4.17
CA ALA A 54 -6.63 -7.22 4.09
C ALA A 54 -6.16 -5.81 4.46
N GLU A 55 -4.94 -5.73 4.98
CA GLU A 55 -4.16 -4.50 5.10
C GLU A 55 -2.88 -4.67 4.28
N VAL A 56 -2.64 -3.79 3.30
CA VAL A 56 -1.40 -3.77 2.52
C VAL A 56 -0.62 -2.49 2.81
N ARG A 57 0.70 -2.64 2.91
CA ARG A 57 1.63 -1.56 3.26
C ARG A 57 2.71 -1.44 2.20
N TYR A 58 2.95 -0.23 1.70
CA TYR A 58 3.90 0.01 0.63
C TYR A 58 4.37 1.48 0.61
N TRP A 59 5.38 1.76 -0.20
CA TRP A 59 5.77 3.13 -0.51
C TRP A 59 5.16 3.57 -1.83
N GLU A 60 4.54 4.75 -1.84
CA GLU A 60 3.95 5.38 -3.01
C GLU A 60 4.74 6.63 -3.40
N GLU A 61 4.95 6.84 -4.70
CA GLU A 61 5.59 8.03 -5.23
C GLU A 61 4.51 9.02 -5.71
N ALA A 62 4.41 10.16 -5.04
CA ALA A 62 3.40 11.17 -5.36
C ALA A 62 3.87 12.59 -5.02
N THR A 63 3.35 13.57 -5.75
CA THR A 63 3.63 15.00 -5.57
C THR A 63 3.18 15.49 -4.20
N ASP A 64 1.99 15.07 -3.78
CA ASP A 64 1.42 15.44 -2.49
C ASP A 64 0.60 14.29 -1.87
N VAL A 65 0.10 14.53 -0.66
CA VAL A 65 -0.69 13.54 0.10
C VAL A 65 -2.03 13.22 -0.57
N GLY A 66 -2.63 14.16 -1.30
CA GLY A 66 -3.91 13.97 -1.97
C GLY A 66 -3.78 13.04 -3.19
N GLU A 67 -2.71 13.22 -3.96
CA GLU A 67 -2.35 12.31 -5.04
C GLU A 67 -2.07 10.90 -4.51
N ALA A 68 -1.24 10.78 -3.45
CA ALA A 68 -0.96 9.49 -2.82
C ALA A 68 -2.23 8.79 -2.33
N VAL A 69 -3.17 9.50 -1.69
CA VAL A 69 -4.47 8.94 -1.27
C VAL A 69 -5.26 8.43 -2.47
N THR A 70 -5.29 9.20 -3.56
CA THR A 70 -6.04 8.83 -4.78
C THR A 70 -5.50 7.55 -5.40
N MET A 71 -4.18 7.45 -5.57
CA MET A 71 -3.52 6.24 -6.05
C MET A 71 -3.78 5.05 -5.11
N SER A 72 -3.73 5.29 -3.80
CA SER A 72 -3.96 4.25 -2.78
C SER A 72 -5.36 3.63 -2.85
N VAL A 73 -6.40 4.43 -3.08
CA VAL A 73 -7.76 3.90 -3.19
C VAL A 73 -8.00 3.16 -4.51
N GLN A 74 -7.23 3.49 -5.55
CA GLN A 74 -7.35 2.88 -6.88
C GLN A 74 -6.58 1.56 -6.99
N LEU A 75 -5.49 1.39 -6.23
CA LEU A 75 -4.62 0.21 -6.27
C LEU A 75 -5.39 -1.11 -6.34
N TRP A 76 -6.39 -1.29 -5.47
CA TRP A 76 -7.12 -2.56 -5.36
C TRP A 76 -7.96 -2.86 -6.60
N ASP A 77 -8.67 -1.85 -7.10
CA ASP A 77 -9.54 -1.97 -8.27
C ASP A 77 -8.71 -2.16 -9.55
N GLU A 78 -7.56 -1.49 -9.64
CA GLU A 78 -6.64 -1.60 -10.77
C GLU A 78 -6.04 -3.00 -10.92
N HIS A 79 -5.84 -3.71 -9.81
CA HIS A 79 -5.25 -5.05 -9.79
C HIS A 79 -6.29 -6.16 -9.55
N LEU A 80 -7.59 -5.82 -9.61
CA LEU A 80 -8.67 -6.75 -9.30
C LEU A 80 -8.62 -7.99 -10.21
N GLU A 81 -8.43 -7.79 -11.51
CA GLU A 81 -8.34 -8.87 -12.48
C GLU A 81 -6.94 -9.50 -12.54
N SER A 82 -5.87 -8.69 -12.59
CA SER A 82 -4.50 -9.18 -12.80
C SER A 82 -4.01 -10.03 -11.63
N ALA A 83 -4.20 -9.56 -10.40
CA ALA A 83 -3.85 -10.28 -9.19
C ALA A 83 -4.97 -11.22 -8.70
N GLN A 84 -6.13 -11.26 -9.38
CA GLN A 84 -7.33 -12.01 -8.99
C GLN A 84 -7.73 -11.68 -7.55
N LEU A 85 -7.80 -10.39 -7.23
CA LEU A 85 -8.21 -9.92 -5.91
C LEU A 85 -9.72 -10.13 -5.75
N PRO A 86 -10.20 -10.39 -4.52
CA PRO A 86 -11.63 -10.33 -4.28
C PRO A 86 -12.14 -8.91 -4.50
N ALA A 87 -13.42 -8.78 -4.88
CA ALA A 87 -14.13 -7.50 -5.05
C ALA A 87 -14.42 -6.81 -3.71
N TRP A 88 -13.40 -6.71 -2.87
CA TRP A 88 -13.37 -5.94 -1.64
C TRP A 88 -13.20 -4.46 -1.95
N GLN A 89 -13.55 -3.63 -0.98
CA GLN A 89 -13.53 -2.19 -1.12
C GLN A 89 -12.57 -1.60 -0.12
N ALA A 90 -11.97 -0.46 -0.46
CA ALA A 90 -11.20 0.34 0.48
C ALA A 90 -12.10 0.77 1.64
N VAL A 91 -11.71 0.43 2.87
CA VAL A 91 -12.40 0.80 4.11
C VAL A 91 -11.54 1.64 5.05
N GLY A 92 -10.26 1.83 4.72
CA GLY A 92 -9.35 2.70 5.45
C GLY A 92 -8.09 2.97 4.63
N VAL A 93 -7.57 4.20 4.73
CA VAL A 93 -6.30 4.60 4.12
C VAL A 93 -5.56 5.47 5.15
N GLU A 94 -4.31 5.12 5.42
CA GLU A 94 -3.35 5.99 6.11
C GLU A 94 -2.21 6.32 5.15
N VAL A 95 -1.94 7.61 4.96
CA VAL A 95 -0.81 8.10 4.17
C VAL A 95 0.02 9.01 5.04
N ILE A 96 1.31 8.70 5.18
CA ILE A 96 2.24 9.49 5.99
C ILE A 96 3.55 9.74 5.27
N SER A 97 4.16 10.88 5.55
CA SER A 97 5.48 11.22 5.01
C SER A 97 6.57 10.28 5.53
N GLN A 98 7.65 10.16 4.76
CA GLN A 98 8.82 9.38 5.15
C GLN A 98 9.39 9.78 6.53
N ASP A 99 9.46 11.08 6.87
CA ASP A 99 9.91 11.54 8.20
C ASP A 99 8.97 11.04 9.30
N THR A 100 7.66 11.14 9.08
CA THR A 100 6.65 10.69 10.06
C THR A 100 6.74 9.18 10.28
N PHE A 101 6.91 8.41 9.20
CA PHE A 101 7.11 6.96 9.27
C PHE A 101 8.36 6.60 10.10
N HIS A 102 9.52 7.18 9.77
CA HIS A 102 10.76 6.92 10.50
C HIS A 102 10.67 7.33 11.97
N ARG A 103 9.96 8.43 12.27
CA ARG A 103 9.74 8.88 13.64
C ARG A 103 8.91 7.88 14.42
N ARG A 104 7.82 7.36 13.84
CA ARG A 104 6.97 6.32 14.48
C ARG A 104 7.73 5.01 14.69
N GLY A 105 8.53 4.55 13.72
CA GLY A 105 9.37 3.36 13.85
C GLY A 105 10.51 3.51 14.88
N ARG A 106 10.83 4.73 15.32
CA ARG A 106 11.71 4.96 16.47
C ARG A 106 10.96 4.90 17.81
N PHE A 107 9.65 5.16 17.82
CA PHE A 107 8.82 5.18 19.02
C PHE A 107 8.20 3.83 19.36
N HIS A 108 7.83 3.03 18.36
CA HIS A 108 7.59 1.61 18.55
C HIS A 108 8.93 0.89 18.47
N ASN A 109 9.27 0.06 19.45
CA ASN A 109 10.44 -0.83 19.38
C ASN A 109 10.25 -1.96 18.32
N GLU A 110 9.37 -1.74 17.35
CA GLU A 110 9.44 -2.30 16.02
C GLU A 110 10.70 -1.71 15.39
N GLN A 111 11.85 -2.36 15.58
CA GLN A 111 12.96 -2.14 14.66
C GLN A 111 12.36 -2.16 13.25
N PRO A 112 12.59 -1.13 12.41
CA PRO A 112 12.48 -1.33 10.97
C PRO A 112 13.62 -2.30 10.65
N GLY A 113 13.36 -3.59 10.88
CA GLY A 113 14.25 -4.65 10.47
C GLY A 113 14.50 -4.40 9.00
N PRO A 114 15.76 -4.44 8.54
CA PRO A 114 16.04 -4.30 7.13
C PRO A 114 15.27 -5.40 6.43
N LEU A 115 14.28 -5.01 5.62
CA LEU A 115 13.71 -5.83 4.56
C LEU A 115 13.10 -7.16 5.04
N ALA A 116 11.80 -7.16 5.29
CA ALA A 116 10.96 -8.30 4.91
C ALA A 116 9.99 -7.84 3.82
N ALA A 117 10.54 -7.31 2.72
CA ALA A 117 9.78 -7.10 1.49
C ALA A 117 8.99 -8.38 1.19
N GLY A 118 7.66 -8.26 1.10
CA GLY A 118 6.79 -9.37 0.69
C GLY A 118 6.33 -10.35 1.79
N ARG A 119 6.39 -10.02 3.09
CA ARG A 119 5.81 -10.90 4.12
C ARG A 119 4.30 -10.68 4.26
N LEU A 120 3.51 -11.68 3.89
CA LEU A 120 2.06 -11.76 4.15
C LEU A 120 1.78 -12.56 5.42
N LEU A 121 1.11 -11.95 6.38
CA LEU A 121 0.77 -12.54 7.67
C LEU A 121 -0.75 -12.64 7.84
N PRO A 122 -1.27 -13.68 8.51
CA PRO A 122 -2.65 -13.62 8.99
C PRO A 122 -2.83 -12.48 10.01
N PHE A 123 -4.05 -11.95 10.15
CA PHE A 123 -4.38 -11.00 11.23
C PHE A 123 -4.21 -11.63 12.62
#